data_AF-A0A7I8KGS0-F1
#
_entry.id   AF-A0A7I8KGS0-F1
#
_cell.length_a   1.000
_cell.length_b   1.000
_cell.length_c   1.000
_cell.angle_alpha   90.00
_cell.angle_beta   90.00
_cell.angle_gamma   90.00
#
_symmetry.space_group_name_H-M   'P 1'
#
loop_
_entity.id
_entity.type
_entity.pdbx_description
1 polymer ?
#
loop_
_entity_poly.entity_id
_entity_poly.type
_entity_poly.pdbx_seq_one_letter_code
_entity_poly.pdbx_strand_id
1 'polypeptide(L)'
;MEAGELEAEKHARYILSVEKRKDDLESIVIEHLRMNGAYWGLTTLDLLHQLGALDRNEVVSWVLKCQHESGGFGGNVGHDAHILYTLSAVQVLALLDNLDVLDADKVSNYVTGLQNEDGSFSGDEWGEIDTRFSYCAICCLSLLHRMDKINVAKAVSYVVSCKNLDGGFGCVPGAESHAGQIFCCVGALAITGSLHHVDKDLLGWWLCERQVKSGGLNGRPEKLPDVCYSWWVLSSLIMIDRVHWIDKDKLAKFILDCQDKEKGGISDRPDDAVDIFHTYFGVAGLSLLEYPGVKPVDPAYALPVETVNGIFLEKRRVASSQ
;
A
#
# COMPACT_ATOMS: atom_id res chain seq x y z
N MET A 1 17.02 24.97 2.15
CA MET A 1 18.10 23.96 2.23
C MET A 1 17.77 22.97 1.13
N GLU A 2 18.68 22.72 0.19
CA GLU A 2 18.44 21.72 -0.85
C GLU A 2 18.23 20.35 -0.17
N ALA A 3 17.12 19.69 -0.50
CA ALA A 3 16.93 18.29 -0.19
C ALA A 3 18.08 17.50 -0.84
N GLY A 4 18.60 16.48 -0.16
CA GLY A 4 19.65 15.61 -0.72
C GLY A 4 19.22 14.94 -2.03
N GLU A 5 20.14 14.31 -2.73
CA GLU A 5 19.85 13.54 -3.94
C GLU A 5 19.32 12.14 -3.56
N LEU A 6 18.34 11.64 -4.33
CA LEU A 6 17.83 10.28 -4.20
C LEU A 6 18.76 9.28 -4.91
N GLU A 7 19.20 8.26 -4.20
CA GLU A 7 20.14 7.23 -4.69
C GLU A 7 19.42 6.12 -5.49
N ALA A 8 18.63 6.52 -6.49
CA ALA A 8 17.71 5.65 -7.23
C ALA A 8 18.36 4.36 -7.78
N GLU A 9 19.53 4.49 -8.43
CA GLU A 9 20.26 3.34 -8.98
C GLU A 9 20.83 2.40 -7.91
N LYS A 10 21.13 2.91 -6.71
CA LYS A 10 21.53 2.07 -5.58
C LYS A 10 20.32 1.34 -5.02
N HIS A 11 19.17 2.00 -4.89
CA HIS A 11 17.93 1.39 -4.42
C HIS A 11 17.44 0.27 -5.35
N ALA A 12 17.50 0.48 -6.66
CA ALA A 12 17.18 -0.57 -7.63
C ALA A 12 18.10 -1.79 -7.49
N ARG A 13 19.42 -1.56 -7.39
CA ARG A 13 20.40 -2.64 -7.15
C ARG A 13 20.19 -3.36 -5.83
N TYR A 14 19.84 -2.63 -4.76
CA TYR A 14 19.51 -3.21 -3.46
C TYR A 14 18.34 -4.19 -3.58
N ILE A 15 17.22 -3.79 -4.21
CA ILE A 15 16.03 -4.64 -4.40
C ILE A 15 16.38 -5.90 -5.20
N LEU A 16 17.10 -5.75 -6.32
CA LEU A 16 17.56 -6.88 -7.15
C LEU A 16 18.52 -7.82 -6.40
N SER A 17 19.27 -7.30 -5.42
CA SER A 17 20.17 -8.12 -4.60
C SER A 17 19.44 -8.95 -3.54
N VAL A 18 18.32 -8.44 -3.02
CA VAL A 18 17.49 -9.16 -2.05
C VAL A 18 16.76 -10.30 -2.74
N GLU A 19 16.26 -10.08 -3.96
CA GLU A 19 15.60 -11.12 -4.77
C GLU A 19 16.52 -12.34 -4.98
N LYS A 20 17.84 -12.13 -5.15
CA LYS A 20 18.82 -13.20 -5.37
C LYS A 20 19.20 -13.98 -4.11
N ARG A 21 18.91 -13.46 -2.91
CA ARG A 21 19.25 -14.09 -1.63
C ARG A 21 18.07 -14.90 -1.12
N LYS A 22 17.88 -16.12 -1.65
CA LYS A 22 16.73 -16.99 -1.33
C LYS A 22 17.01 -18.04 -0.24
N ASP A 23 18.29 -18.26 0.08
CA ASP A 23 18.74 -19.43 0.87
C ASP A 23 19.39 -19.08 2.22
N ASP A 24 19.49 -17.80 2.59
CA ASP A 24 20.00 -17.41 3.91
C ASP A 24 18.91 -17.45 4.99
N LEU A 25 19.34 -17.45 6.26
CA LEU A 25 18.43 -17.53 7.41
C LEU A 25 17.42 -16.36 7.41
N GLU A 26 17.86 -15.16 7.03
CA GLU A 26 17.01 -13.98 6.94
C GLU A 26 15.90 -14.20 5.92
N SER A 27 16.22 -14.72 4.73
CA SER A 27 15.24 -15.03 3.70
C SER A 27 14.23 -16.09 4.14
N ILE A 28 14.62 -17.06 4.96
CA ILE A 28 13.70 -18.10 5.47
C ILE A 28 12.74 -17.49 6.50
N VAL A 29 13.25 -16.66 7.42
CA VAL A 29 12.43 -16.04 8.47
C VAL A 29 11.36 -15.12 7.88
N ILE A 30 11.66 -14.44 6.78
CA ILE A 30 10.72 -13.53 6.09
C ILE A 30 9.95 -14.20 4.95
N GLU A 31 10.02 -15.53 4.80
CA GLU A 31 9.39 -16.25 3.70
C GLU A 31 7.89 -15.95 3.58
N HIS A 32 7.20 -15.86 4.72
CA HIS A 32 5.77 -15.54 4.80
C HIS A 32 5.42 -14.13 4.32
N LEU A 33 6.40 -13.24 4.11
CA LEU A 33 6.19 -11.88 3.60
C LEU A 33 6.62 -11.72 2.14
N ARG A 34 7.07 -12.79 1.46
CA ARG A 34 7.65 -12.69 0.10
C ARG A 34 6.69 -12.05 -0.91
N MET A 35 5.40 -12.36 -0.90
CA MET A 35 4.40 -11.73 -1.77
C MET A 35 4.34 -10.20 -1.57
N ASN A 36 4.31 -9.75 -0.31
CA ASN A 36 4.30 -8.32 0.00
C ASN A 36 5.64 -7.67 -0.37
N GLY A 37 6.76 -8.34 -0.07
CA GLY A 37 8.10 -7.90 -0.45
C GLY A 37 8.28 -7.76 -1.96
N ALA A 38 7.73 -8.69 -2.74
CA ALA A 38 7.71 -8.60 -4.20
C ALA A 38 6.90 -7.38 -4.66
N TYR A 39 5.70 -7.17 -4.12
CA TYR A 39 4.90 -5.97 -4.40
C TYR A 39 5.66 -4.67 -4.10
N TRP A 40 6.24 -4.55 -2.90
CA TRP A 40 7.01 -3.36 -2.49
C TRP A 40 8.23 -3.13 -3.39
N GLY A 41 9.03 -4.18 -3.63
CA GLY A 41 10.23 -4.10 -4.46
C GLY A 41 9.91 -3.75 -5.91
N LEU A 42 8.96 -4.44 -6.53
CA LEU A 42 8.55 -4.21 -7.93
C LEU A 42 7.95 -2.82 -8.11
N THR A 43 7.08 -2.39 -7.20
CA THR A 43 6.49 -1.05 -7.28
C THR A 43 7.57 0.01 -7.14
N THR A 44 8.54 -0.18 -6.24
CA THR A 44 9.69 0.73 -6.12
C THR A 44 10.50 0.78 -7.43
N LEU A 45 10.77 -0.37 -8.05
CA LEU A 45 11.48 -0.42 -9.33
C LEU A 45 10.69 0.32 -10.42
N ASP A 46 9.38 0.18 -10.49
CA ASP A 46 8.58 0.98 -11.44
C ASP A 46 8.67 2.47 -11.15
N LEU A 47 8.48 2.89 -9.89
CA LEU A 47 8.54 4.28 -9.49
C LEU A 47 9.89 4.95 -9.84
N LEU A 48 10.97 4.16 -9.88
CA LEU A 48 12.31 4.59 -10.25
C LEU A 48 12.66 4.34 -11.73
N HIS A 49 11.69 3.98 -12.58
CA HIS A 49 11.88 3.68 -14.01
C HIS A 49 12.77 2.45 -14.32
N GLN A 50 12.87 1.51 -13.39
CA GLN A 50 13.76 0.34 -13.42
C GLN A 50 13.00 -1.02 -13.42
N LEU A 51 11.68 -1.04 -13.62
CA LEU A 51 10.88 -2.29 -13.62
C LEU A 51 11.36 -3.31 -14.67
N GLY A 52 11.91 -2.84 -15.80
CA GLY A 52 12.43 -3.69 -16.87
C GLY A 52 13.68 -4.50 -16.52
N ALA A 53 14.25 -4.33 -15.33
CA ALA A 53 15.41 -5.10 -14.87
C ALA A 53 15.08 -6.54 -14.44
N LEU A 54 13.79 -6.91 -14.34
CA LEU A 54 13.33 -8.22 -13.91
C LEU A 54 12.64 -9.00 -15.04
N ASP A 55 12.72 -10.34 -14.96
CA ASP A 55 11.96 -11.21 -15.85
C ASP A 55 10.48 -11.25 -15.41
N ARG A 56 9.65 -10.53 -16.16
CA ARG A 56 8.19 -10.48 -15.97
C ARG A 56 7.57 -11.88 -15.88
N ASN A 57 7.98 -12.81 -16.76
CA ASN A 57 7.37 -14.14 -16.82
C ASN A 57 7.73 -14.97 -15.60
N GLU A 58 8.95 -14.83 -15.07
CA GLU A 58 9.36 -15.50 -13.84
C GLU A 58 8.51 -15.04 -12.66
N VAL A 59 8.32 -13.71 -12.51
CA VAL A 59 7.51 -13.13 -11.43
C VAL A 59 6.05 -13.58 -11.54
N VAL A 60 5.43 -13.46 -12.72
CA VAL A 60 4.04 -13.89 -12.94
C VAL A 60 3.87 -15.38 -12.63
N SER A 61 4.80 -16.22 -13.11
CA SER A 61 4.79 -17.67 -12.83
C SER A 61 4.87 -17.99 -11.35
N TRP A 62 5.72 -17.27 -10.60
CA TRP A 62 5.82 -17.44 -9.15
C TRP A 62 4.56 -16.97 -8.41
N VAL A 63 4.02 -15.79 -8.75
CA VAL A 63 2.78 -15.28 -8.13
C VAL A 63 1.65 -16.29 -8.26
N LEU A 64 1.47 -16.88 -9.45
CA LEU A 64 0.41 -17.87 -9.69
C LEU A 64 0.61 -19.17 -8.89
N LYS A 65 1.85 -19.56 -8.59
CA LYS A 65 2.14 -20.71 -7.70
C LYS A 65 1.80 -20.43 -6.24
N CYS A 66 1.69 -19.16 -5.84
CA CYS A 66 1.25 -18.77 -4.50
C CYS A 66 -0.28 -18.74 -4.36
N GLN A 67 -1.05 -19.00 -5.43
CA GLN A 67 -2.51 -19.05 -5.34
C GLN A 67 -2.97 -20.35 -4.66
N HIS A 68 -3.84 -20.21 -3.68
CA HIS A 68 -4.46 -21.30 -2.95
C HIS A 68 -5.72 -21.82 -3.66
N GLU A 69 -6.18 -23.02 -3.29
CA GLU A 69 -7.41 -23.60 -3.84
C GLU A 69 -8.65 -22.74 -3.57
N SER A 70 -8.68 -22.04 -2.42
CA SER A 70 -9.75 -21.12 -2.02
C SER A 70 -9.90 -19.92 -2.97
N GLY A 71 -8.89 -19.61 -3.78
CA GLY A 71 -8.85 -18.47 -4.70
C GLY A 71 -7.99 -17.30 -4.23
N GLY A 72 -7.75 -17.20 -2.92
CA GLY A 72 -6.79 -16.24 -2.35
C GLY A 72 -5.34 -16.64 -2.59
N PHE A 73 -4.41 -15.76 -2.22
CA PHE A 73 -2.97 -16.00 -2.33
C PHE A 73 -2.33 -16.05 -0.94
N GLY A 74 -1.29 -16.86 -0.82
CA GLY A 74 -0.43 -16.93 0.36
C GLY A 74 0.82 -16.06 0.24
N GLY A 75 1.53 -15.91 1.37
CA GLY A 75 2.76 -15.12 1.44
C GLY A 75 3.92 -15.69 0.62
N ASN A 76 3.92 -17.01 0.39
CA ASN A 76 4.76 -17.73 -0.55
C ASN A 76 4.07 -19.03 -0.99
N VAL A 77 4.71 -19.80 -1.88
CA VAL A 77 4.25 -21.12 -2.33
C VAL A 77 4.03 -22.04 -1.12
N GLY A 78 2.82 -22.62 -1.03
CA GLY A 78 2.45 -23.55 0.04
C GLY A 78 2.02 -22.89 1.36
N HIS A 79 1.89 -21.56 1.40
CA HIS A 79 1.37 -20.84 2.56
C HIS A 79 -0.15 -20.65 2.46
N ASP A 80 -0.80 -20.51 3.62
CA ASP A 80 -2.24 -20.25 3.71
C ASP A 80 -2.62 -18.93 3.04
N ALA A 81 -3.81 -18.93 2.44
CA ALA A 81 -4.35 -17.75 1.78
C ALA A 81 -4.75 -16.68 2.80
N HIS A 82 -4.35 -15.44 2.55
CA HIS A 82 -4.73 -14.30 3.35
C HIS A 82 -5.01 -13.08 2.47
N ILE A 83 -5.93 -12.21 2.87
CA ILE A 83 -6.37 -11.07 2.06
C ILE A 83 -5.24 -10.06 1.77
N LEU A 84 -4.28 -9.92 2.69
CA LEU A 84 -3.09 -9.08 2.51
C LEU A 84 -2.28 -9.53 1.28
N TYR A 85 -1.92 -10.81 1.21
CA TYR A 85 -1.14 -11.36 0.10
C TYR A 85 -1.98 -11.44 -1.18
N THR A 86 -3.29 -11.65 -1.05
CA THR A 86 -4.23 -11.62 -2.18
C THR A 86 -4.23 -10.25 -2.86
N LEU A 87 -4.31 -9.16 -2.09
CA LEU A 87 -4.18 -7.83 -2.67
C LEU A 87 -2.79 -7.64 -3.31
N SER A 88 -1.70 -7.97 -2.63
CA SER A 88 -0.35 -7.79 -3.18
C SER A 88 -0.12 -8.59 -4.47
N ALA A 89 -0.66 -9.81 -4.58
CA ALA A 89 -0.62 -10.60 -5.82
C ALA A 89 -1.36 -9.89 -6.97
N VAL A 90 -2.57 -9.38 -6.71
CA VAL A 90 -3.34 -8.60 -7.70
C VAL A 90 -2.61 -7.33 -8.08
N GLN A 91 -2.00 -6.62 -7.13
CA GLN A 91 -1.22 -5.41 -7.39
C GLN A 91 0.05 -5.69 -8.20
N VAL A 92 0.76 -6.79 -7.93
CA VAL A 92 1.92 -7.21 -8.74
C VAL A 92 1.50 -7.51 -10.18
N LEU A 93 0.42 -8.25 -10.38
CA LEU A 93 -0.08 -8.58 -11.71
C LEU A 93 -0.62 -7.34 -12.45
N ALA A 94 -1.25 -6.41 -11.73
CA ALA A 94 -1.62 -5.10 -12.25
C ALA A 94 -0.40 -4.31 -12.72
N LEU A 95 0.64 -4.21 -11.88
CA LEU A 95 1.86 -3.49 -12.19
C LEU A 95 2.58 -4.05 -13.44
N LEU A 96 2.50 -5.37 -13.64
CA LEU A 96 3.11 -6.06 -14.78
C LEU A 96 2.22 -6.09 -16.04
N ASP A 97 1.03 -5.49 -15.99
CA ASP A 97 0.02 -5.53 -17.06
C ASP A 97 -0.37 -6.98 -17.44
N ASN A 98 -0.67 -7.78 -16.41
CA ASN A 98 -0.98 -9.20 -16.51
C ASN A 98 -2.16 -9.62 -15.61
N LEU A 99 -3.14 -8.73 -15.38
CA LEU A 99 -4.34 -9.10 -14.61
C LEU A 99 -5.22 -10.15 -15.31
N ASP A 100 -5.13 -10.24 -16.64
CA ASP A 100 -5.89 -11.15 -17.49
C ASP A 100 -5.60 -12.63 -17.24
N VAL A 101 -4.43 -12.95 -16.66
CA VAL A 101 -4.05 -14.33 -16.30
C VAL A 101 -4.84 -14.86 -15.09
N LEU A 102 -5.50 -13.97 -14.34
CA LEU A 102 -6.30 -14.35 -13.17
C LEU A 102 -7.70 -14.78 -13.57
N ASP A 103 -8.18 -15.83 -12.92
CA ASP A 103 -9.62 -16.04 -12.76
C ASP A 103 -10.16 -15.02 -11.74
N ALA A 104 -10.60 -13.86 -12.26
CA ALA A 104 -11.12 -12.77 -11.46
C ALA A 104 -12.35 -13.18 -10.61
N ASP A 105 -13.16 -14.13 -11.09
CA ASP A 105 -14.31 -14.62 -10.33
C ASP A 105 -13.85 -15.50 -9.17
N LYS A 106 -12.84 -16.35 -9.35
CA LYS A 106 -12.26 -17.13 -8.27
C LYS A 106 -11.67 -16.25 -7.16
N VAL A 107 -10.87 -15.24 -7.52
CA VAL A 107 -10.28 -14.30 -6.54
C VAL A 107 -11.37 -13.48 -5.85
N SER A 108 -12.33 -12.94 -6.60
CA SER A 108 -13.41 -12.14 -6.01
C SER A 108 -14.34 -12.96 -5.11
N ASN A 109 -14.59 -14.24 -5.42
CA ASN A 109 -15.38 -15.12 -4.55
C ASN A 109 -14.68 -15.38 -3.21
N TYR A 110 -13.35 -15.57 -3.20
CA TYR A 110 -12.57 -15.64 -1.95
C TYR A 110 -12.76 -14.37 -1.11
N VAL A 111 -12.52 -13.21 -1.71
CA VAL A 111 -12.65 -11.91 -0.99
C VAL A 111 -14.08 -11.68 -0.50
N THR A 112 -15.08 -12.08 -1.28
CA THR A 112 -16.50 -11.95 -0.91
C THR A 112 -16.85 -12.82 0.30
N GLY A 113 -16.30 -14.04 0.36
CA GLY A 113 -16.48 -14.95 1.49
C GLY A 113 -15.91 -14.43 2.81
N LEU A 114 -15.04 -13.43 2.77
CA LEU A 114 -14.47 -12.79 3.96
C LEU A 114 -15.31 -11.64 4.52
N GLN A 115 -16.38 -11.20 3.82
CA GLN A 115 -17.24 -10.14 4.34
C GLN A 115 -18.17 -10.67 5.46
N ASN A 116 -18.07 -10.07 6.63
CA ASN A 116 -18.90 -10.40 7.79
C ASN A 116 -20.26 -9.67 7.76
N GLU A 117 -21.19 -10.11 8.60
CA GLU A 117 -22.56 -9.57 8.64
C GLU A 117 -22.62 -8.08 8.99
N ASP A 118 -21.69 -7.58 9.80
CA ASP A 118 -21.56 -6.17 10.20
C ASP A 118 -20.90 -5.29 9.14
N GLY A 119 -20.38 -5.89 8.07
CA GLY A 119 -19.68 -5.22 6.97
C GLY A 119 -18.16 -5.23 7.08
N SER A 120 -17.60 -5.68 8.21
CA SER A 120 -16.16 -5.90 8.34
C SER A 120 -15.67 -7.01 7.41
N PHE A 121 -14.36 -7.11 7.25
CA PHE A 121 -13.72 -8.19 6.52
C PHE A 121 -12.76 -8.94 7.43
N SER A 122 -12.83 -10.27 7.35
CA SER A 122 -11.85 -11.15 7.98
C SER A 122 -10.58 -11.21 7.13
N GLY A 123 -9.43 -11.42 7.78
CA GLY A 123 -8.15 -11.59 7.08
C GLY A 123 -8.06 -12.90 6.28
N ASP A 124 -8.66 -13.94 6.85
CA ASP A 124 -8.75 -15.31 6.33
C ASP A 124 -9.96 -16.03 6.99
N GLU A 125 -9.98 -17.37 6.89
CA GLU A 125 -11.05 -18.21 7.46
C GLU A 125 -11.11 -18.24 9.00
N TRP A 126 -10.08 -17.74 9.69
CA TRP A 126 -9.98 -17.76 11.16
C TRP A 126 -10.60 -16.52 11.82
N GLY A 127 -11.04 -15.54 11.03
CA GLY A 127 -11.95 -14.49 11.50
C GLY A 127 -11.30 -13.32 12.23
N GLU A 128 -10.00 -13.09 12.12
CA GLU A 128 -9.39 -11.83 12.60
C GLU A 128 -10.00 -10.66 11.82
N ILE A 129 -10.42 -9.62 12.53
CA ILE A 129 -10.96 -8.40 11.93
C ILE A 129 -10.00 -7.24 12.15
N ASP A 130 -9.70 -6.53 11.07
CA ASP A 130 -8.91 -5.30 11.07
C ASP A 130 -9.30 -4.41 9.89
N THR A 131 -9.27 -3.09 10.05
CA THR A 131 -9.54 -2.14 8.96
C THR A 131 -8.60 -2.28 7.77
N ARG A 132 -7.39 -2.82 7.96
CA ARG A 132 -6.50 -3.26 6.87
C ARG A 132 -7.20 -4.22 5.91
N PHE A 133 -7.96 -5.18 6.43
CA PHE A 133 -8.63 -6.19 5.62
C PHE A 133 -9.79 -5.57 4.83
N SER A 134 -10.48 -4.59 5.42
CA SER A 134 -11.52 -3.82 4.71
C SER A 134 -10.94 -3.05 3.52
N TYR A 135 -9.80 -2.38 3.71
CA TYR A 135 -9.07 -1.73 2.62
C TYR A 135 -8.62 -2.74 1.55
N CYS A 136 -8.01 -3.85 1.97
CA CYS A 136 -7.54 -4.87 1.03
C CYS A 136 -8.66 -5.48 0.20
N ALA A 137 -9.81 -5.77 0.82
CA ALA A 137 -10.98 -6.29 0.11
C ALA A 137 -11.48 -5.30 -0.95
N ILE A 138 -11.71 -4.05 -0.55
CA ILE A 138 -12.24 -3.00 -1.42
C ILE A 138 -11.27 -2.69 -2.56
N CYS A 139 -9.97 -2.57 -2.27
CA CYS A 139 -8.95 -2.30 -3.27
C CYS A 139 -8.83 -3.45 -4.27
N CYS A 140 -8.77 -4.70 -3.79
CA CYS A 140 -8.70 -5.89 -4.63
C CYS A 140 -9.91 -6.01 -5.57
N LEU A 141 -11.13 -5.88 -5.03
CA LEU A 141 -12.36 -5.96 -5.82
C LEU A 141 -12.50 -4.79 -6.79
N SER A 142 -12.02 -3.60 -6.43
CA SER A 142 -12.02 -2.46 -7.35
C SER A 142 -11.08 -2.69 -8.54
N LEU A 143 -9.84 -3.14 -8.29
CA LEU A 143 -8.86 -3.46 -9.35
C LEU A 143 -9.37 -4.56 -10.29
N LEU A 144 -10.10 -5.55 -9.75
CA LEU A 144 -10.71 -6.64 -10.53
C LEU A 144 -12.07 -6.29 -11.15
N HIS A 145 -12.61 -5.10 -10.89
CA HIS A 145 -13.95 -4.67 -11.30
C HIS A 145 -15.04 -5.67 -10.86
N ARG A 146 -15.05 -5.97 -9.56
CA ARG A 146 -15.96 -6.91 -8.89
C ARG A 146 -16.55 -6.35 -7.59
N MET A 147 -16.63 -5.02 -7.46
CA MET A 147 -17.24 -4.36 -6.29
C MET A 147 -18.71 -4.73 -6.07
N ASP A 148 -19.40 -5.21 -7.12
CA ASP A 148 -20.79 -5.69 -7.07
C ASP A 148 -20.96 -6.99 -6.26
N LYS A 149 -19.87 -7.71 -5.96
CA LYS A 149 -19.90 -8.97 -5.22
C LYS A 149 -20.11 -8.80 -3.72
N ILE A 150 -19.85 -7.62 -3.16
CA ILE A 150 -19.95 -7.34 -1.73
C ILE A 150 -21.06 -6.34 -1.42
N ASN A 151 -21.49 -6.31 -0.17
CA ASN A 151 -22.32 -5.22 0.33
C ASN A 151 -21.45 -4.00 0.64
N VAL A 152 -21.25 -3.13 -0.35
CA VAL A 152 -20.43 -1.91 -0.21
C VAL A 152 -20.96 -0.97 0.88
N ALA A 153 -22.28 -0.84 1.01
CA ALA A 153 -22.88 0.04 2.02
C ALA A 153 -22.55 -0.42 3.45
N LYS A 154 -22.60 -1.73 3.70
CA LYS A 154 -22.17 -2.29 4.99
C LYS A 154 -20.67 -2.13 5.22
N ALA A 155 -19.85 -2.38 4.20
CA ALA A 155 -18.39 -2.18 4.30
C ALA A 155 -18.03 -0.73 4.69
N VAL A 156 -18.65 0.25 4.02
CA VAL A 156 -18.51 1.67 4.35
C VAL A 156 -19.00 1.96 5.77
N SER A 157 -20.17 1.42 6.16
CA SER A 157 -20.71 1.60 7.51
C SER A 157 -19.76 1.07 8.59
N TYR A 158 -19.13 -0.09 8.38
CA TYR A 158 -18.15 -0.65 9.31
C TYR A 158 -16.91 0.25 9.41
N VAL A 159 -16.33 0.65 8.28
CA VAL A 159 -15.17 1.57 8.26
C VAL A 159 -15.47 2.87 8.99
N VAL A 160 -16.65 3.45 8.78
CA VAL A 160 -17.08 4.68 9.47
C VAL A 160 -17.25 4.45 10.98
N SER A 161 -17.66 3.27 11.42
CA SER A 161 -17.77 2.94 12.84
C SER A 161 -16.42 2.87 13.57
N CYS A 162 -15.30 2.73 12.84
CA CYS A 162 -13.95 2.78 13.39
C CYS A 162 -13.42 4.20 13.63
N LYS A 163 -14.20 5.25 13.28
CA LYS A 163 -13.83 6.65 13.46
C LYS A 163 -13.89 7.05 14.93
N ASN A 164 -12.86 7.75 15.40
CA ASN A 164 -12.73 8.26 16.76
C ASN A 164 -13.09 9.76 16.87
N LEU A 165 -13.22 10.23 18.11
CA LEU A 165 -13.53 11.63 18.43
C LEU A 165 -12.47 12.63 17.93
N ASP A 166 -11.23 12.17 17.77
CA ASP A 166 -10.11 12.96 17.27
C ASP A 166 -10.07 13.03 15.73
N GLY A 167 -11.08 12.49 15.05
CA GLY A 167 -11.20 12.41 13.60
C GLY A 167 -10.46 11.23 12.97
N GLY A 168 -9.56 10.58 13.72
CA GLY A 168 -8.78 9.42 13.29
C GLY A 168 -9.58 8.12 13.25
N PHE A 169 -8.91 7.03 12.91
CA PHE A 169 -9.49 5.69 12.82
C PHE A 169 -8.60 4.66 13.51
N GLY A 170 -9.24 3.73 14.24
CA GLY A 170 -8.58 2.57 14.84
C GLY A 170 -8.72 1.30 13.98
N CYS A 171 -8.03 0.23 14.39
CA CYS A 171 -8.08 -1.07 13.70
C CYS A 171 -9.46 -1.75 13.76
N VAL A 172 -10.23 -1.45 14.79
CA VAL A 172 -11.62 -1.87 15.04
C VAL A 172 -12.35 -0.73 15.79
N PRO A 173 -13.69 -0.76 15.90
CA PRO A 173 -14.42 0.27 16.65
C PRO A 173 -13.91 0.43 18.08
N GLY A 174 -13.60 1.68 18.46
CA GLY A 174 -13.08 2.04 19.78
C GLY A 174 -11.57 1.82 19.99
N ALA A 175 -10.83 1.29 19.00
CA ALA A 175 -9.38 1.20 19.07
C ALA A 175 -8.70 2.56 18.86
N GLU A 176 -7.47 2.71 19.37
CA GLU A 176 -6.67 3.94 19.25
C GLU A 176 -6.48 4.36 17.78
N SER A 177 -6.61 5.66 17.51
CA SER A 177 -6.31 6.24 16.19
C SER A 177 -4.84 5.99 15.81
N HIS A 178 -4.62 5.41 14.63
CA HIS A 178 -3.29 5.09 14.12
C HIS A 178 -3.16 5.47 12.65
N ALA A 179 -2.08 6.14 12.24
CA ALA A 179 -1.94 6.65 10.87
C ALA A 179 -2.05 5.57 9.78
N GLY A 180 -1.51 4.36 10.03
CA GLY A 180 -1.68 3.22 9.10
C GLY A 180 -3.15 2.75 8.98
N GLN A 181 -3.93 2.83 10.06
CA GLN A 181 -5.34 2.46 10.04
C GLN A 181 -6.20 3.56 9.42
N ILE A 182 -5.84 4.82 9.66
CA ILE A 182 -6.40 5.97 8.96
C ILE A 182 -6.21 5.83 7.45
N PHE A 183 -5.01 5.47 6.97
CA PHE A 183 -4.81 5.20 5.56
C PHE A 183 -5.77 4.14 5.03
N CYS A 184 -5.90 3.00 5.71
CA CYS A 184 -6.77 1.92 5.27
C CYS A 184 -8.24 2.39 5.18
N CYS A 185 -8.73 3.10 6.22
CA CYS A 185 -10.09 3.62 6.25
C CYS A 185 -10.33 4.70 5.21
N VAL A 186 -9.46 5.71 5.11
CA VAL A 186 -9.60 6.81 4.15
C VAL A 186 -9.44 6.30 2.72
N GLY A 187 -8.51 5.38 2.47
CA GLY A 187 -8.32 4.71 1.18
C GLY A 187 -9.57 3.91 0.76
N ALA A 188 -10.14 3.12 1.66
CA ALA A 188 -11.40 2.42 1.42
C ALA A 188 -12.54 3.39 1.09
N LEU A 189 -12.66 4.49 1.82
CA LEU A 189 -13.66 5.52 1.58
C LEU A 189 -13.40 6.29 0.27
N ALA A 190 -12.14 6.49 -0.12
CA ALA A 190 -11.79 7.11 -1.40
C ALA A 190 -12.20 6.21 -2.58
N ILE A 191 -11.83 4.93 -2.54
CA ILE A 191 -12.15 3.96 -3.59
C ILE A 191 -13.67 3.80 -3.76
N THR A 192 -14.42 3.83 -2.66
CA THR A 192 -15.89 3.71 -2.67
C THR A 192 -16.64 5.04 -2.91
N GLY A 193 -15.94 6.15 -3.13
CA GLY A 193 -16.56 7.48 -3.31
C GLY A 193 -17.26 8.03 -2.05
N SER A 194 -16.89 7.53 -0.88
CA SER A 194 -17.54 7.77 0.41
C SER A 194 -16.76 8.69 1.35
N LEU A 195 -15.83 9.51 0.82
CA LEU A 195 -15.03 10.47 1.60
C LEU A 195 -15.86 11.54 2.33
N HIS A 196 -17.13 11.72 1.98
CA HIS A 196 -18.04 12.66 2.67
C HIS A 196 -18.31 12.29 4.14
N HIS A 197 -17.98 11.07 4.58
CA HIS A 197 -18.01 10.67 5.99
C HIS A 197 -16.82 11.18 6.82
N VAL A 198 -15.75 11.64 6.16
CA VAL A 198 -14.54 12.13 6.80
C VAL A 198 -14.69 13.62 7.09
N ASP A 199 -14.46 14.00 8.35
CA ASP A 199 -14.24 15.41 8.68
C ASP A 199 -12.80 15.75 8.30
N LYS A 200 -12.65 16.40 7.15
CA LYS A 200 -11.34 16.65 6.52
C LYS A 200 -10.44 17.53 7.38
N ASP A 201 -11.02 18.51 8.08
CA ASP A 201 -10.24 19.46 8.88
C ASP A 201 -9.83 18.85 10.21
N LEU A 202 -10.74 18.14 10.88
CA LEU A 202 -10.42 17.46 12.13
C LEU A 202 -9.36 16.37 11.91
N LEU A 203 -9.55 15.53 10.89
CA LEU A 203 -8.58 14.50 10.55
C LEU A 203 -7.26 15.12 10.03
N GLY A 204 -7.35 16.17 9.22
CA GLY A 204 -6.18 16.90 8.72
C GLY A 204 -5.31 17.44 9.85
N TRP A 205 -5.95 18.00 10.90
CA TRP A 205 -5.26 18.47 12.10
C TRP A 205 -4.55 17.32 12.83
N TRP A 206 -5.25 16.19 13.04
CA TRP A 206 -4.66 15.03 13.69
C TRP A 206 -3.43 14.51 12.94
N LEU A 207 -3.50 14.46 11.60
CA LEU A 207 -2.45 13.97 10.72
C LEU A 207 -1.27 14.94 10.61
N CYS A 208 -1.49 16.25 10.49
CA CYS A 208 -0.38 17.20 10.38
C CYS A 208 0.43 17.30 11.67
N GLU A 209 -0.22 17.13 12.84
CA GLU A 209 0.42 17.03 14.16
C GLU A 209 1.20 15.73 14.36
N ARG A 210 1.34 14.88 13.33
CA ARG A 210 2.30 13.77 13.31
C ARG A 210 3.70 14.20 12.88
N GLN A 211 3.84 15.39 12.26
CA GLN A 211 5.15 15.84 11.80
C GLN A 211 5.97 16.35 12.98
N VAL A 212 7.07 15.67 13.27
CA VAL A 212 7.95 16.04 14.38
C VAL A 212 9.05 17.00 13.93
N LYS A 213 9.83 17.53 14.88
CA LYS A 213 10.89 18.53 14.62
C LYS A 213 11.94 18.09 13.58
N SER A 214 12.21 16.78 13.48
CA SER A 214 13.16 16.25 12.48
C SER A 214 12.60 16.25 11.04
N GLY A 215 11.32 16.53 10.84
CA GLY A 215 10.65 16.52 9.54
C GLY A 215 9.88 15.24 9.24
N GLY A 216 10.26 14.12 9.88
CA GLY A 216 9.56 12.85 9.76
C GLY A 216 8.19 12.86 10.41
N LEU A 217 7.40 11.83 10.09
CA LEU A 217 6.03 11.64 10.58
C LEU A 217 5.98 10.42 11.51
N ASN A 218 5.12 10.46 12.53
CA ASN A 218 4.88 9.31 13.41
C ASN A 218 3.46 8.73 13.23
N GLY A 219 3.26 7.49 13.69
CA GLY A 219 1.96 6.82 13.57
C GLY A 219 0.93 7.21 14.61
N ARG A 220 1.42 7.73 15.75
CA ARG A 220 0.62 8.06 16.94
C ARG A 220 1.26 9.25 17.68
N PRO A 221 0.47 10.03 18.42
CA PRO A 221 0.99 11.06 19.32
C PRO A 221 2.10 10.52 20.23
N GLU A 222 3.10 11.36 20.51
CA GLU A 222 4.22 11.05 21.42
C GLU A 222 5.08 9.83 21.01
N LYS A 223 5.05 9.42 19.73
CA LYS A 223 5.94 8.39 19.17
C LYS A 223 7.06 9.00 18.32
N LEU A 224 8.11 8.20 18.11
CA LEU A 224 9.21 8.54 17.22
C LEU A 224 8.74 8.57 15.75
N PRO A 225 9.40 9.37 14.90
CA PRO A 225 9.15 9.33 13.47
C PRO A 225 9.64 8.02 12.86
N ASP A 226 9.01 7.66 11.75
CA ASP A 226 9.32 6.48 10.96
C ASP A 226 8.97 6.76 9.49
N VAL A 227 9.89 6.41 8.58
CA VAL A 227 9.77 6.65 7.14
C VAL A 227 8.47 6.11 6.55
N CYS A 228 7.93 4.99 7.04
CA CYS A 228 6.71 4.43 6.46
C CYS A 228 5.49 5.37 6.61
N TYR A 229 5.47 6.24 7.63
CA TYR A 229 4.42 7.25 7.78
C TYR A 229 4.52 8.38 6.75
N SER A 230 5.64 8.51 6.04
CA SER A 230 5.75 9.36 4.84
C SER A 230 4.79 8.89 3.74
N TRP A 231 4.35 7.65 3.77
CA TRP A 231 3.23 7.18 2.96
C TRP A 231 1.91 7.26 3.72
N TRP A 232 1.79 6.61 4.89
CA TRP A 232 0.49 6.46 5.57
C TRP A 232 -0.19 7.79 5.91
N VAL A 233 0.57 8.76 6.40
CA VAL A 233 0.04 10.09 6.74
C VAL A 233 -0.15 10.93 5.47
N LEU A 234 0.84 10.92 4.59
CA LEU A 234 0.84 11.79 3.41
C LEU A 234 -0.25 11.44 2.41
N SER A 235 -0.43 10.15 2.10
CA SER A 235 -1.51 9.65 1.24
C SER A 235 -2.89 10.02 1.80
N SER A 236 -3.08 9.85 3.12
CA SER A 236 -4.30 10.25 3.82
C SER A 236 -4.56 11.75 3.70
N LEU A 237 -3.54 12.59 3.92
CA LEU A 237 -3.63 14.04 3.75
C LEU A 237 -3.95 14.43 2.30
N ILE A 238 -3.39 13.74 1.30
CA ILE A 238 -3.68 13.99 -0.11
C ILE A 238 -5.12 13.64 -0.44
N MET A 239 -5.61 12.47 -0.02
CA MET A 239 -7.00 12.04 -0.27
C MET A 239 -8.04 13.01 0.32
N ILE A 240 -7.71 13.69 1.42
CA ILE A 240 -8.59 14.69 2.05
C ILE A 240 -8.23 16.14 1.69
N ASP A 241 -7.29 16.38 0.77
CA ASP A 241 -6.85 17.70 0.30
C ASP A 241 -6.28 18.60 1.42
N ARG A 242 -5.42 18.04 2.27
CA ARG A 242 -4.77 18.70 3.41
C ARG A 242 -3.24 18.54 3.44
N VAL A 243 -2.64 18.07 2.36
CA VAL A 243 -1.18 17.88 2.24
C VAL A 243 -0.37 19.16 2.46
N HIS A 244 -0.97 20.33 2.22
CA HIS A 244 -0.33 21.64 2.41
C HIS A 244 -0.16 22.04 3.89
N TRP A 245 -0.65 21.24 4.85
CA TRP A 245 -0.54 21.50 6.29
C TRP A 245 0.77 21.00 6.91
N ILE A 246 1.60 20.29 6.15
CA ILE A 246 2.91 19.81 6.59
C ILE A 246 4.04 20.51 5.83
N ASP A 247 5.22 20.51 6.43
CA ASP A 247 6.46 20.97 5.83
C ASP A 247 7.02 19.89 4.89
N LYS A 248 6.68 19.98 3.61
CA LYS A 248 7.07 19.01 2.57
C LYS A 248 8.59 18.88 2.42
N ASP A 249 9.31 20.00 2.49
CA ASP A 249 10.76 20.01 2.31
C ASP A 249 11.47 19.28 3.44
N LYS A 250 11.02 19.47 4.68
CA LYS A 250 11.55 18.71 5.83
C LYS A 250 11.24 17.23 5.74
N LEU A 251 10.05 16.85 5.26
CA LEU A 251 9.71 15.44 5.08
C LEU A 251 10.59 14.79 4.00
N ALA A 252 10.73 15.43 2.84
CA ALA A 252 11.64 14.96 1.79
C ALA A 252 13.06 14.79 2.32
N LYS A 253 13.58 15.79 3.05
CA LYS A 253 14.88 15.70 3.70
C LYS A 253 14.98 14.52 4.66
N PHE A 254 13.97 14.31 5.52
CA PHE A 254 13.96 13.18 6.46
C PHE A 254 14.05 11.83 5.73
N ILE A 255 13.27 11.61 4.66
CA ILE A 255 13.32 10.37 3.87
C ILE A 255 14.72 10.18 3.28
N LEU A 256 15.30 11.23 2.70
CA LEU A 256 16.62 11.19 2.06
C LEU A 256 17.77 11.03 3.06
N ASP A 257 17.57 11.41 4.32
CA ASP A 257 18.54 11.18 5.39
C ASP A 257 18.49 9.72 5.89
N CYS A 258 17.43 8.95 5.59
CA CYS A 258 17.27 7.53 5.95
C CYS A 258 17.76 6.55 4.87
N GLN A 259 18.30 7.05 3.76
CA GLN A 259 18.77 6.19 2.67
C GLN A 259 20.22 5.71 2.91
N ASP A 260 20.50 4.44 2.61
CA ASP A 260 21.88 3.95 2.54
C ASP A 260 22.52 4.45 1.24
N LYS A 261 23.42 5.42 1.38
CA LYS A 261 24.12 6.06 0.25
C LYS A 261 25.22 5.19 -0.35
N GLU A 262 25.59 4.07 0.26
CA GLU A 262 26.61 3.16 -0.28
C GLU A 262 25.97 1.98 -1.01
N LYS A 263 25.03 1.31 -0.36
CA LYS A 263 24.45 0.04 -0.82
C LYS A 263 23.02 0.18 -1.35
N GLY A 264 22.35 1.29 -1.06
CA GLY A 264 20.94 1.49 -1.39
C GLY A 264 19.99 0.84 -0.39
N GLY A 265 18.71 1.18 -0.52
CA GLY A 265 17.68 0.89 0.48
C GLY A 265 17.42 2.11 1.37
N ILE A 266 16.25 2.13 2.00
CA ILE A 266 15.84 3.15 2.97
C ILE A 266 15.40 2.43 4.25
N SER A 267 15.74 2.98 5.40
CA SER A 267 15.41 2.47 6.74
C SER A 267 14.27 3.27 7.40
N ASP A 268 13.79 2.80 8.56
CA ASP A 268 12.81 3.49 9.43
C ASP A 268 13.28 4.92 9.80
N ARG A 269 14.54 5.04 10.22
CA ARG A 269 15.18 6.30 10.65
C ARG A 269 16.63 6.37 10.16
N PRO A 270 17.28 7.55 10.21
CA PRO A 270 18.70 7.66 9.92
C PRO A 270 19.51 6.68 10.76
N ASP A 271 20.51 6.05 10.12
CA ASP A 271 21.43 5.07 10.71
C ASP A 271 20.83 3.70 11.10
N ASP A 272 19.51 3.49 10.93
CA ASP A 272 18.88 2.17 11.10
C ASP A 272 19.17 1.24 9.90
N ALA A 273 18.91 -0.07 10.06
CA ALA A 273 19.06 -1.05 8.98
C ALA A 273 17.99 -0.85 7.89
N VAL A 274 18.39 -0.96 6.62
CA VAL A 274 17.48 -0.83 5.47
C VAL A 274 16.68 -2.10 5.22
N ASP A 275 15.45 -1.94 4.75
CA ASP A 275 14.58 -3.03 4.31
C ASP A 275 13.73 -2.63 3.09
N ILE A 276 13.15 -3.61 2.40
CA ILE A 276 12.32 -3.36 1.21
C ILE A 276 11.05 -2.57 1.55
N PHE A 277 10.50 -2.75 2.76
CA PHE A 277 9.25 -2.10 3.19
C PHE A 277 9.44 -0.58 3.29
N HIS A 278 10.43 -0.12 4.06
CA HIS A 278 10.78 1.28 4.20
C HIS A 278 11.35 1.86 2.90
N THR A 279 12.07 1.07 2.10
CA THR A 279 12.49 1.49 0.75
C THR A 279 11.28 1.86 -0.12
N TYR A 280 10.26 1.01 -0.15
CA TYR A 280 9.04 1.31 -0.89
C TYR A 280 8.30 2.53 -0.35
N PHE A 281 8.02 2.58 0.96
CA PHE A 281 7.25 3.69 1.52
C PHE A 281 8.01 5.02 1.53
N GLY A 282 9.34 4.99 1.57
CA GLY A 282 10.19 6.16 1.36
C GLY A 282 10.08 6.68 -0.07
N VAL A 283 10.28 5.83 -1.08
CA VAL A 283 10.18 6.22 -2.49
C VAL A 283 8.75 6.63 -2.87
N ALA A 284 7.73 5.92 -2.38
CA ALA A 284 6.33 6.29 -2.58
C ALA A 284 5.99 7.62 -1.86
N GLY A 285 6.56 7.86 -0.68
CA GLY A 285 6.46 9.15 0.00
C GLY A 285 7.07 10.30 -0.82
N LEU A 286 8.25 10.09 -1.39
CA LEU A 286 8.87 11.06 -2.31
C LEU A 286 8.04 11.29 -3.58
N SER A 287 7.43 10.23 -4.12
CA SER A 287 6.50 10.33 -5.25
C SER A 287 5.30 11.24 -4.92
N LEU A 288 4.69 11.06 -3.74
CA LEU A 288 3.58 11.91 -3.26
C LEU A 288 4.00 13.36 -2.97
N LEU A 289 5.30 13.61 -2.77
CA LEU A 289 5.88 14.95 -2.67
C LEU A 289 6.29 15.54 -4.02
N GLU A 290 6.01 14.84 -5.13
CA GLU A 290 6.40 15.25 -6.49
C GLU A 290 7.93 15.40 -6.65
N TYR A 291 8.71 14.57 -5.95
CA TYR A 291 10.16 14.62 -6.01
C TYR A 291 10.66 14.30 -7.44
N PRO A 292 11.60 15.08 -8.01
CA PRO A 292 12.07 14.88 -9.38
C PRO A 292 12.64 13.47 -9.64
N GLY A 293 12.28 12.89 -10.79
CA GLY A 293 12.78 11.58 -11.21
C GLY A 293 12.05 10.37 -10.61
N VAL A 294 10.98 10.58 -9.85
CA VAL A 294 10.11 9.51 -9.33
C VAL A 294 8.75 9.57 -10.03
N LYS A 295 8.26 8.45 -10.56
CA LYS A 295 6.91 8.39 -11.17
C LYS A 295 5.83 8.72 -10.15
N PRO A 296 4.69 9.30 -10.56
CA PRO A 296 3.56 9.53 -9.66
C PRO A 296 2.87 8.22 -9.25
N VAL A 297 2.49 8.15 -7.97
CA VAL A 297 1.76 7.03 -7.36
C VAL A 297 0.36 7.49 -6.92
N ASP A 298 -0.64 6.63 -7.11
CA ASP A 298 -2.01 6.89 -6.67
C ASP A 298 -2.13 6.71 -5.15
N PRO A 299 -2.60 7.73 -4.42
CA PRO A 299 -2.62 7.72 -2.95
C PRO A 299 -3.66 6.77 -2.35
N ALA A 300 -4.64 6.29 -3.12
CA ALA A 300 -5.67 5.37 -2.65
C ALA A 300 -5.36 3.92 -3.03
N TYR A 301 -4.77 3.67 -4.20
CA TYR A 301 -4.47 2.31 -4.69
C TYR A 301 -3.05 1.84 -4.38
N ALA A 302 -2.16 2.73 -3.96
CA ALA A 302 -0.74 2.43 -3.73
C ALA A 302 -0.06 1.79 -4.96
N LEU A 303 -0.46 2.22 -6.15
CA LEU A 303 0.07 1.77 -7.43
C LEU A 303 0.46 3.00 -8.27
N PRO A 304 1.39 2.87 -9.25
CA PRO A 304 1.68 3.96 -10.16
C PRO A 304 0.42 4.48 -10.83
N VAL A 305 0.30 5.81 -10.98
CA VAL A 305 -0.91 6.43 -11.56
C VAL A 305 -1.19 5.90 -12.97
N GLU A 306 -0.15 5.59 -13.74
CA GLU A 306 -0.25 4.96 -15.06
C GLU A 306 -0.93 3.59 -15.00
N THR A 307 -0.52 2.72 -14.06
CA THR A 307 -1.12 1.39 -13.83
C THR A 307 -2.60 1.51 -13.50
N VAL A 308 -2.96 2.38 -12.55
CA VAL A 308 -4.35 2.61 -12.16
C VAL A 308 -5.18 3.14 -13.34
N ASN A 309 -4.63 4.09 -14.09
CA ASN A 309 -5.28 4.63 -15.28
C ASN A 309 -5.48 3.57 -16.37
N GLY A 310 -4.53 2.68 -16.60
CA GLY A 310 -4.69 1.57 -17.55
C GLY A 310 -5.92 0.71 -17.22
N ILE A 311 -6.06 0.34 -15.94
CA ILE A 311 -7.17 -0.51 -15.45
C ILE A 311 -8.54 0.15 -15.65
N PHE A 312 -8.66 1.47 -15.40
CA PHE A 312 -9.95 2.16 -15.39
C PHE A 312 -10.28 2.95 -16.67
N LEU A 313 -9.28 3.41 -17.43
CA LEU A 313 -9.49 4.21 -18.64
C LEU A 313 -9.61 3.35 -19.91
N GLU A 314 -8.95 2.20 -20.00
CA GLU A 314 -9.10 1.31 -21.16
C GLU A 314 -10.54 0.80 -21.31
N LYS A 315 -11.22 0.51 -20.19
CA LYS A 315 -12.64 0.15 -20.20
C LYS A 315 -13.56 1.24 -20.72
N ARG A 316 -13.23 2.52 -20.51
CA ARG A 316 -14.05 3.63 -21.06
C ARG A 316 -14.00 3.68 -22.58
N ARG A 317 -12.90 3.25 -23.21
CA ARG A 317 -12.80 3.16 -24.68
C ARG A 317 -13.59 1.99 -25.25
N VAL A 318 -13.63 0.84 -24.57
CA VAL A 318 -14.42 -0.32 -25.01
C VAL A 318 -15.92 -0.12 -24.80
N ALA A 319 -16.33 0.53 -23.69
CA ALA A 319 -17.74 0.81 -23.41
C ALA A 319 -18.34 1.98 -24.23
N SER A 320 -17.51 2.82 -24.86
CA SER A 320 -17.95 3.91 -25.76
C SER A 320 -17.89 3.54 -27.25
N SER A 321 -17.45 2.32 -27.56
CA SER A 321 -17.41 1.75 -28.92
C SER A 321 -18.44 0.63 -29.14
N GLN A 322 -19.36 0.44 -28.18
CA GLN A 322 -20.60 -0.35 -28.28
C GLN A 322 -21.80 0.59 -28.20
#